data_AF-A0A843DHM7-F1
#
_entry.id   AF-A0A843DHM7-F1
#
_cell.length_a   1.000
_cell.length_b   1.000
_cell.length_c   1.000
_cell.angle_alpha   90.00
_cell.angle_beta   90.00
_cell.angle_gamma   90.00
#
_symmetry.space_group_name_H-M   'P 1'
#
loop_
_entity.id
_entity.type
_entity.pdbx_description
1 polymer ?
#
loop_
_entity_poly.entity_id
_entity_poly.type
_entity_poly.pdbx_seq_one_letter_code
_entity_poly.pdbx_strand_id
1 'polypeptide(L)'
;MYEQEHPFIIFDTKTSNHIGLKELKKVKVLKIIPNAEYDIERLMEYDYVLCVPGRIDIDIDDILNVYRKILGYMWIREGERFFIAEEAHNWSKNASAPDKLFERVAREGAGNQKYMWWITQRLQNFSQLLWGQCGYTYLWRFNTPTDVRYAAQIIPEFDWRKDAEGRKIRGLNYDLGDHDVLVWDGRGYDIIPAAAVTRKTKHRG
;
A
#
# COMPACT_ATOMS: atom_id res chain seq x y z
N MET A 1 12.12 3.89 -5.17
CA MET A 1 11.14 4.95 -5.48
C MET A 1 11.75 6.34 -5.34
N TYR A 2 11.81 6.99 -4.17
CA TYR A 2 12.35 8.36 -4.04
C TYR A 2 13.81 8.51 -4.50
N GLU A 3 14.71 7.63 -4.04
CA GLU A 3 16.13 7.62 -4.45
C GLU A 3 16.35 7.30 -5.93
N GLN A 4 15.34 6.68 -6.57
CA GLN A 4 15.33 6.36 -7.99
C GLN A 4 14.58 7.43 -8.80
N GLU A 5 14.20 8.54 -8.16
CA GLU A 5 13.47 9.66 -8.74
C GLU A 5 12.12 9.31 -9.38
N HIS A 6 11.49 8.21 -8.93
CA HIS A 6 10.16 7.82 -9.37
C HIS A 6 9.08 8.72 -8.70
N PRO A 7 8.26 9.45 -9.48
CA PRO A 7 7.27 10.35 -8.92
C PRO A 7 6.16 9.60 -8.18
N PHE A 8 5.74 10.10 -7.02
CA PHE A 8 4.72 9.46 -6.20
C PHE A 8 3.74 10.43 -5.55
N ILE A 9 2.57 9.88 -5.22
CA ILE A 9 1.62 10.48 -4.29
C ILE A 9 1.23 9.46 -3.22
N ILE A 10 1.25 9.90 -1.97
CA ILE A 10 0.81 9.11 -0.82
C ILE A 10 -0.52 9.65 -0.33
N PHE A 11 -1.50 8.76 -0.20
CA PHE A 11 -2.81 9.01 0.35
C PHE A 11 -2.87 8.46 1.77
N ASP A 12 -2.50 9.28 2.75
CA ASP A 12 -2.48 8.89 4.17
C ASP A 12 -3.85 9.09 4.81
N THR A 13 -4.33 8.12 5.58
CA THR A 13 -5.60 8.25 6.32
C THR A 13 -5.37 8.75 7.75
N LYS A 14 -4.11 8.84 8.20
CA LYS A 14 -3.72 9.38 9.50
C LYS A 14 -2.77 10.56 9.34
N THR A 15 -2.74 11.45 10.31
CA THR A 15 -1.92 12.67 10.26
C THR A 15 -0.43 12.41 10.45
N SER A 16 -0.05 11.25 10.98
CA SER A 16 1.30 10.97 11.47
C SER A 16 2.07 9.84 10.77
N ASN A 17 1.41 8.91 10.05
CA ASN A 17 2.09 7.70 9.56
C ASN A 17 3.33 8.04 8.71
N HIS A 18 3.18 8.98 7.76
CA HIS A 18 4.24 9.36 6.83
C HIS A 18 4.84 10.74 7.08
N ILE A 19 4.56 11.36 8.23
CA ILE A 19 4.93 12.77 8.47
C ILE A 19 6.44 13.02 8.41
N GLY A 20 7.27 11.99 8.63
CA GLY A 20 8.72 12.08 8.47
C GLY A 20 9.17 12.36 7.03
N LEU A 21 8.37 12.00 6.01
CA LEU A 21 8.71 12.23 4.60
C LEU A 21 8.76 13.71 4.23
N LYS A 22 8.12 14.60 5.01
CA LYS A 22 8.18 16.05 4.79
C LYS A 22 9.60 16.62 4.92
N GLU A 23 10.51 15.88 5.54
CA GLU A 23 11.93 16.26 5.70
C GLU A 23 12.74 16.02 4.42
N LEU A 24 12.22 15.20 3.50
CA LEU A 24 12.86 14.94 2.22
C LEU A 24 12.70 16.16 1.30
N LYS A 25 13.73 16.42 0.50
CA LYS A 25 13.71 17.53 -0.47
C LYS A 25 12.61 17.31 -1.49
N LYS A 26 11.96 18.41 -1.91
CA LYS A 26 10.91 18.45 -2.94
C LYS A 26 9.59 17.76 -2.57
N VAL A 27 9.47 17.07 -1.43
CA VAL A 27 8.19 16.52 -0.97
C VAL A 27 7.25 17.65 -0.57
N LYS A 28 6.08 17.70 -1.20
CA LYS A 28 5.00 18.64 -0.87
C LYS A 28 3.95 17.95 -0.02
N VAL A 29 3.59 18.60 1.08
CA VAL A 29 2.52 18.11 1.96
C VAL A 29 1.23 18.81 1.58
N LEU A 30 0.23 18.04 1.18
CA LEU A 30 -1.14 18.51 0.98
C LEU A 30 -1.98 18.13 2.19
N LYS A 31 -2.49 19.13 2.91
CA LYS A 31 -3.44 18.91 4.01
C LYS A 31 -4.85 18.82 3.45
N ILE A 32 -5.53 17.73 3.77
CA ILE A 32 -6.88 17.45 3.30
C ILE A 32 -7.89 17.94 4.32
N ILE A 33 -8.62 18.96 3.92
CA ILE A 33 -9.82 19.51 4.53
C ILE A 33 -11.02 19.15 3.63
N PRO A 34 -12.09 18.52 4.17
CA PRO A 34 -13.30 18.26 3.41
C PRO A 34 -13.91 19.54 2.83
N ASN A 35 -14.52 19.43 1.65
CA ASN A 35 -15.19 20.52 0.93
C ASN A 35 -14.30 21.71 0.52
N ALA A 36 -12.99 21.68 0.79
CA ALA A 36 -12.06 22.64 0.23
C ALA A 36 -11.91 22.42 -1.28
N GLU A 37 -11.80 23.51 -2.02
CA GLU A 37 -11.41 23.47 -3.43
C GLU A 37 -9.88 23.37 -3.51
N TYR A 38 -9.40 22.31 -4.15
CA TYR A 38 -7.99 22.10 -4.38
C TYR A 38 -7.65 22.48 -5.82
N ASP A 39 -6.56 23.22 -5.97
CA ASP A 39 -5.91 23.39 -7.25
C ASP A 39 -5.16 22.10 -7.60
N ILE A 40 -5.90 21.18 -8.21
CA ILE A 40 -5.38 19.87 -8.59
C ILE A 40 -4.34 20.02 -9.71
N GLU A 41 -4.46 21.01 -10.59
CA GLU A 41 -3.49 21.28 -11.67
C GLU A 41 -2.13 21.69 -11.10
N ARG A 42 -2.12 22.54 -10.07
CA ARG A 42 -0.88 22.89 -9.38
C ARG A 42 -0.30 21.76 -8.56
N LEU A 43 -1.14 20.93 -7.92
CA LEU A 43 -0.67 19.72 -7.20
C LEU A 43 0.15 18.80 -8.14
N MET A 44 -0.26 18.81 -9.39
CA MET A 44 0.22 18.03 -10.51
C MET A 44 1.63 18.46 -10.97
N GLU A 45 2.09 19.66 -10.62
CA GLU A 45 3.45 20.15 -10.89
C GLU A 45 4.51 19.52 -9.97
N TYR A 46 4.08 18.85 -8.90
CA TYR A 46 4.99 18.27 -7.91
C TYR A 46 5.18 16.77 -8.15
N ASP A 47 6.43 16.33 -8.16
CA ASP A 47 6.77 14.91 -8.34
C ASP A 47 6.46 14.06 -7.11
N TYR A 48 6.58 14.64 -5.92
CA TYR A 48 6.48 13.95 -4.65
C TYR A 48 5.45 14.63 -3.77
N VAL A 49 4.30 13.99 -3.59
CA VAL A 49 3.18 14.53 -2.83
C VAL A 49 2.84 13.59 -1.67
N LEU A 50 2.72 14.16 -0.47
CA LEU A 50 2.18 13.50 0.70
C LEU A 50 0.86 14.17 1.06
N CYS A 51 -0.24 13.47 0.81
CA CYS A 51 -1.56 13.89 1.26
C CYS A 51 -1.82 13.35 2.66
N VAL A 52 -2.19 14.22 3.58
CA VAL A 52 -2.48 13.88 4.99
C VAL A 52 -3.77 14.58 5.43
N PRO A 53 -4.52 14.02 6.38
CA PRO A 53 -5.65 14.73 6.97
C PRO A 53 -5.21 16.09 7.54
N GLY A 54 -6.02 17.12 7.34
CA GLY A 54 -5.75 18.47 7.85
C GLY A 54 -5.94 18.59 9.36
N ARG A 55 -6.77 17.71 9.93
CA ARG A 55 -7.10 17.58 11.36
C ARG A 55 -7.45 16.12 11.68
N ILE A 56 -7.42 15.75 12.96
CA ILE A 56 -7.59 14.35 13.42
C ILE A 56 -9.05 13.88 13.43
N ASP A 57 -10.00 14.81 13.47
CA ASP A 57 -11.44 14.59 13.62
C ASP A 57 -12.20 14.54 12.28
N ILE A 58 -11.50 14.50 11.14
CA ILE A 58 -12.17 14.33 9.84
C ILE A 58 -12.63 12.90 9.67
N ASP A 59 -13.86 12.73 9.19
CA ASP A 59 -14.39 11.42 8.80
C ASP A 59 -13.57 10.81 7.65
N ILE A 60 -13.25 9.53 7.77
CA ILE A 60 -12.42 8.86 6.78
C ILE A 60 -13.06 8.83 5.39
N ASP A 61 -14.40 8.69 5.29
CA ASP A 61 -15.09 8.71 4.01
C ASP A 61 -14.92 10.07 3.31
N ASP A 62 -14.91 11.17 4.06
CA ASP A 62 -14.67 12.51 3.50
C ASP A 62 -13.25 12.66 2.95
N ILE A 63 -12.24 12.15 3.66
CA ILE A 63 -10.84 12.12 3.19
C ILE A 63 -10.74 11.30 1.90
N LEU A 64 -11.33 10.10 1.90
CA LEU A 64 -11.30 9.19 0.76
C LEU A 64 -12.00 9.78 -0.46
N ASN A 65 -13.07 10.56 -0.28
CA ASN A 65 -13.73 11.26 -1.38
C ASN A 65 -12.82 12.28 -2.06
N VAL A 66 -12.00 13.01 -1.30
CA VAL A 66 -10.99 13.91 -1.88
C VAL A 66 -9.89 13.09 -2.59
N TYR A 67 -9.43 12.00 -2.00
CA TYR A 67 -8.41 11.13 -2.61
C TYR A 67 -8.87 10.49 -3.92
N ARG A 68 -10.12 10.04 -4.01
CA ARG A 68 -10.70 9.54 -5.26
C ARG A 68 -10.71 10.59 -6.36
N LYS A 69 -11.04 11.85 -6.01
CA LYS A 69 -10.95 12.97 -6.97
C LYS A 69 -9.51 13.14 -7.46
N ILE A 70 -8.56 13.30 -6.55
CA ILE A 70 -7.14 13.48 -6.91
C ILE A 70 -6.63 12.32 -7.77
N LEU A 71 -6.92 11.08 -7.38
CA LEU A 71 -6.54 9.88 -8.13
C LEU A 71 -7.15 9.86 -9.54
N GLY A 72 -8.43 10.23 -9.68
CA GLY A 72 -9.10 10.32 -10.97
C GLY A 72 -8.44 11.34 -11.92
N TYR A 73 -8.07 12.51 -11.41
CA TYR A 73 -7.32 13.52 -12.19
C TYR A 73 -5.90 13.06 -12.52
N MET A 74 -5.21 12.40 -11.59
CA MET A 74 -3.86 11.89 -11.83
C MET A 74 -3.82 10.71 -12.81
N TRP A 75 -4.89 9.92 -12.86
CA TRP A 75 -5.03 8.79 -13.75
C TRP A 75 -5.02 9.21 -15.23
N ILE A 76 -5.74 10.28 -15.57
CA ILE A 76 -5.86 10.77 -16.95
C ILE A 76 -4.60 11.50 -17.44
N ARG A 77 -3.71 11.90 -16.53
CA ARG A 77 -2.50 12.63 -16.90
C ARG A 77 -1.42 11.67 -17.39
N GLU A 78 -0.73 12.06 -18.46
CA GLU A 78 0.41 11.31 -18.98
C GLU A 78 1.60 11.28 -18.00
N GLY A 79 2.46 10.28 -18.18
CA GLY A 79 3.71 10.11 -17.44
C GLY A 79 3.61 9.15 -16.26
N GLU A 80 4.77 8.71 -15.80
CA GLU A 80 4.87 7.75 -14.71
C GLU A 80 4.35 8.32 -13.38
N ARG A 81 3.60 7.52 -12.62
CA ARG A 81 3.22 7.87 -11.24
C ARG A 81 3.00 6.63 -10.38
N PHE A 82 3.54 6.66 -9.17
CA PHE A 82 3.24 5.71 -8.11
C PHE A 82 2.18 6.28 -7.16
N PHE A 83 1.06 5.57 -7.04
CA PHE A 83 -0.01 5.84 -6.08
C PHE A 83 0.20 4.95 -4.86
N ILE A 84 0.31 5.53 -3.67
CA ILE A 84 0.46 4.78 -2.42
C ILE A 84 -0.78 5.05 -1.57
N ALA A 85 -1.57 4.03 -1.30
CA ALA A 85 -2.79 4.13 -0.50
C ALA A 85 -2.60 3.46 0.86
N GLU A 86 -2.61 4.27 1.91
CA GLU A 86 -2.56 3.80 3.30
C GLU A 86 -3.93 3.34 3.79
N GLU A 87 -3.90 2.39 4.72
CA GLU A 87 -5.07 1.70 5.25
C GLU A 87 -6.03 1.32 4.10
N ALA A 88 -5.49 0.68 3.06
CA ALA A 88 -6.15 0.44 1.78
C ALA A 88 -7.49 -0.31 1.91
N HIS A 89 -7.71 -1.02 3.02
CA HIS A 89 -9.00 -1.63 3.34
C HIS A 89 -10.14 -0.59 3.48
N ASN A 90 -9.86 0.66 3.84
CA ASN A 90 -10.88 1.71 3.97
C ASN A 90 -11.42 2.19 2.62
N TRP A 91 -10.68 1.98 1.53
CA TRP A 91 -11.11 2.40 0.21
C TRP A 91 -12.25 1.54 -0.34
N SER A 92 -12.39 0.30 0.14
CA SER A 92 -13.43 -0.63 -0.28
C SER A 92 -14.33 -0.95 0.91
N LYS A 93 -15.61 -0.58 0.85
CA LYS A 93 -16.57 -0.85 1.94
C LYS A 93 -16.81 -2.35 2.17
N ASN A 94 -16.44 -3.19 1.20
CA ASN A 94 -16.54 -4.65 1.26
C ASN A 94 -15.36 -5.27 0.48
N ALA A 95 -14.74 -6.32 1.02
CA ALA A 95 -13.69 -7.08 0.35
C ALA A 95 -14.13 -7.66 -1.01
N SER A 96 -15.42 -7.96 -1.18
CA SER A 96 -15.97 -8.49 -2.44
C SER A 96 -16.30 -7.44 -3.49
N ALA A 97 -16.25 -6.14 -3.14
CA ALA A 97 -16.59 -5.04 -4.04
C ALA A 97 -15.47 -3.99 -4.00
N PRO A 98 -14.40 -4.17 -4.80
CA PRO A 98 -13.28 -3.24 -4.81
C PRO A 98 -13.70 -1.85 -5.29
N ASP A 99 -12.98 -0.83 -4.83
CA ASP A 99 -13.12 0.52 -5.36
C ASP A 99 -12.86 0.54 -6.88
N LYS A 100 -13.76 1.17 -7.65
CA LYS A 100 -13.68 1.18 -9.12
C LYS A 100 -12.39 1.83 -9.65
N LEU A 101 -11.84 2.84 -8.96
CA LEU A 101 -10.57 3.44 -9.36
C LEU A 101 -9.42 2.50 -9.05
N PHE A 102 -9.45 1.80 -7.91
CA PHE A 102 -8.43 0.81 -7.58
C PHE A 102 -8.44 -0.35 -8.58
N GLU A 103 -9.62 -0.87 -8.91
CA GLU A 103 -9.75 -1.94 -9.91
C GLU A 103 -9.21 -1.48 -11.28
N ARG A 104 -9.54 -0.25 -11.69
CA ARG A 104 -9.03 0.31 -12.95
C ARG A 104 -7.51 0.41 -12.95
N VAL A 105 -6.91 0.94 -11.89
CA VAL A 105 -5.45 1.04 -11.76
C VAL A 105 -4.81 -0.36 -11.74
N ALA A 106 -5.41 -1.31 -11.05
CA ALA A 106 -4.93 -2.70 -11.01
C ALA A 106 -4.88 -3.36 -12.39
N ARG A 107 -5.91 -3.13 -13.21
CA ARG A 107 -6.06 -3.78 -14.52
C ARG A 107 -5.33 -3.07 -15.65
N GLU A 108 -5.35 -1.74 -15.66
CA GLU A 108 -4.90 -0.91 -16.78
C GLU A 108 -3.63 -0.11 -16.45
N GLY A 109 -3.18 -0.11 -15.19
CA GLY A 109 -2.16 0.82 -14.71
C GLY A 109 -0.82 0.67 -15.43
N ALA A 110 -0.35 -0.57 -15.65
CA ALA A 110 0.91 -0.83 -16.31
C ALA A 110 0.98 -0.21 -17.72
N GLY A 111 -0.10 -0.31 -18.50
CA GLY A 111 -0.18 0.29 -19.84
C GLY A 111 -0.17 1.83 -19.85
N ASN A 112 -0.49 2.45 -18.71
CA ASN A 112 -0.53 3.90 -18.52
C ASN A 112 0.63 4.41 -17.64
N GLN A 113 1.62 3.56 -17.33
CA GLN A 113 2.73 3.86 -16.41
C GLN A 113 2.26 4.34 -15.02
N LYS A 114 1.11 3.81 -14.58
CA LYS A 114 0.50 4.09 -13.30
C LYS A 114 0.62 2.85 -12.41
N TYR A 115 1.35 2.99 -11.32
CA TYR A 115 1.61 1.89 -10.40
C TYR A 115 0.94 2.16 -9.06
N MET A 116 0.50 1.12 -8.37
CA MET A 116 -0.19 1.26 -7.10
C MET A 116 0.41 0.38 -6.01
N TRP A 117 0.55 0.96 -4.83
CA TRP A 117 0.95 0.31 -3.60
C TRP A 117 -0.22 0.40 -2.62
N TRP A 118 -0.74 -0.74 -2.20
CA TRP A 118 -1.77 -0.82 -1.18
C TRP A 118 -1.14 -1.25 0.13
N ILE A 119 -1.23 -0.41 1.15
CA ILE A 119 -0.67 -0.66 2.47
C ILE A 119 -1.83 -0.85 3.44
N THR A 120 -1.87 -1.97 4.16
CA THR A 120 -2.96 -2.31 5.08
C THR A 120 -2.49 -3.18 6.23
N GLN A 121 -3.03 -2.95 7.43
CA GLN A 121 -2.79 -3.80 8.60
C GLN A 121 -3.74 -5.01 8.66
N ARG A 122 -4.90 -4.92 7.98
CA ARG A 122 -5.97 -5.92 8.01
C ARG A 122 -6.16 -6.50 6.62
N LEU A 123 -5.30 -7.45 6.26
CA LEU A 123 -5.30 -8.09 4.95
C LEU A 123 -6.64 -8.79 4.65
N GLN A 124 -7.29 -9.36 5.66
CA GLN A 124 -8.61 -9.99 5.55
C GLN A 124 -9.74 -9.03 5.14
N ASN A 125 -9.59 -7.74 5.41
CA ASN A 125 -10.55 -6.71 5.03
C ASN A 125 -10.23 -6.09 3.67
N PHE A 126 -9.08 -6.43 3.09
CA PHE A 126 -8.70 -6.00 1.75
C PHE A 126 -9.33 -6.91 0.69
N SER A 127 -9.53 -6.38 -0.52
CA SER A 127 -10.16 -7.14 -1.58
C SER A 127 -9.22 -8.21 -2.14
N GLN A 128 -9.64 -9.48 -2.07
CA GLN A 128 -8.89 -10.60 -2.67
C GLN A 128 -8.70 -10.42 -4.18
N LEU A 129 -9.69 -9.81 -4.85
CA LEU A 129 -9.61 -9.52 -6.28
C LEU A 129 -8.46 -8.55 -6.58
N LEU A 130 -8.34 -7.47 -5.81
CA LEU A 130 -7.23 -6.52 -5.96
C LEU A 130 -5.90 -7.18 -5.59
N TRP A 131 -5.88 -7.98 -4.51
CA TRP A 131 -4.65 -8.67 -4.11
C TRP A 131 -4.17 -9.65 -5.19
N GLY A 132 -5.06 -10.39 -5.84
CA GLY A 132 -4.71 -11.26 -6.96
C GLY A 132 -4.15 -10.53 -8.19
N GLN A 133 -4.31 -9.21 -8.30
CA GLN A 133 -3.70 -8.39 -9.35
C GLN A 133 -2.34 -7.78 -8.95
N CYS A 134 -1.91 -7.94 -7.69
CA CYS A 134 -0.62 -7.44 -7.24
C CYS A 134 0.52 -8.22 -7.91
N GLY A 135 1.42 -7.50 -8.61
CA GLY A 135 2.65 -8.11 -9.10
C GLY A 135 3.63 -8.49 -7.98
N TYR A 136 3.57 -7.79 -6.84
CA TYR A 136 4.36 -8.08 -5.65
C TYR A 136 3.52 -7.90 -4.39
N THR A 137 3.72 -8.77 -3.41
CA THR A 137 3.16 -8.65 -2.07
C THR A 137 4.29 -8.67 -1.04
N TYR A 138 4.28 -7.71 -0.12
CA TYR A 138 5.24 -7.61 0.97
C TYR A 138 4.51 -7.93 2.28
N LEU A 139 4.91 -8.99 2.97
CA LEU A 139 4.27 -9.43 4.20
C LEU A 139 5.27 -9.50 5.35
N TRP A 140 4.86 -8.98 6.49
CA TRP A 140 5.51 -9.27 7.77
C TRP A 140 4.88 -10.49 8.41
N ARG A 141 5.57 -11.04 9.42
CA ARG A 141 5.05 -12.13 10.24
C ARG A 141 3.68 -11.79 10.83
N PHE A 142 2.72 -12.68 10.61
CA PHE A 142 1.41 -12.62 11.24
C PHE A 142 1.39 -13.40 12.54
N ASN A 143 0.79 -12.79 13.55
CA ASN A 143 0.62 -13.36 14.89
C ASN A 143 -0.80 -13.90 15.12
N THR A 144 -1.76 -13.59 14.24
CA THR A 144 -3.14 -14.06 14.39
C THR A 144 -3.42 -15.24 13.45
N PRO A 145 -4.05 -16.33 13.92
CA PRO A 145 -4.38 -17.47 13.07
C PRO A 145 -5.33 -17.15 11.91
N THR A 146 -6.12 -16.08 12.03
CA THR A 146 -7.03 -15.65 10.96
C THR A 146 -6.27 -15.01 9.81
N ASP A 147 -5.30 -14.14 10.09
CA ASP A 147 -4.48 -13.50 9.05
C ASP A 147 -3.57 -14.53 8.37
N VAL A 148 -3.00 -15.46 9.14
CA VAL A 148 -2.19 -16.57 8.60
C VAL A 148 -3.00 -17.42 7.64
N ARG A 149 -4.21 -17.84 8.03
CA ARG A 149 -5.09 -18.64 7.17
C ARG A 149 -5.53 -17.89 5.93
N TYR A 150 -5.82 -16.59 6.06
CA TYR A 150 -6.18 -15.76 4.92
C TYR A 150 -5.03 -15.67 3.91
N ALA A 151 -3.80 -15.43 4.40
CA ALA A 151 -2.65 -15.34 3.52
C ALA A 151 -2.29 -16.67 2.83
N ALA A 152 -2.49 -17.79 3.53
CA ALA A 152 -2.32 -19.13 2.97
C ALA A 152 -3.30 -19.49 1.85
N GLN A 153 -4.34 -18.68 1.59
CA GLN A 153 -5.23 -18.87 0.43
C GLN A 153 -4.57 -18.44 -0.88
N ILE A 154 -3.58 -17.54 -0.83
CA ILE A 154 -2.91 -16.98 -2.01
C ILE A 154 -1.45 -17.38 -2.08
N ILE A 155 -0.78 -17.50 -0.94
CA ILE A 155 0.64 -17.86 -0.88
C ILE A 155 0.75 -19.33 -0.47
N PRO A 156 1.23 -20.21 -1.38
CA PRO A 156 1.49 -21.60 -1.05
C PRO A 156 2.43 -21.72 0.15
N GLU A 157 2.24 -22.76 0.96
CA GLU A 157 3.14 -23.08 2.09
C GLU A 157 3.24 -22.03 3.19
N PHE A 158 2.40 -21.00 3.17
CA PHE A 158 2.51 -19.89 4.12
C PHE A 158 2.19 -20.30 5.58
N ASP A 159 1.13 -21.09 5.80
CA ASP A 159 0.76 -21.61 7.14
C ASP A 159 1.48 -22.94 7.45
N TRP A 160 1.39 -23.91 6.54
CA TRP A 160 2.01 -25.23 6.67
C TRP A 160 2.58 -25.71 5.35
N ARG A 161 3.65 -26.49 5.41
CA ARG A 161 4.26 -27.16 4.26
C ARG A 161 4.56 -28.62 4.58
N LYS A 162 5.02 -29.37 3.57
CA LYS A 162 5.49 -30.75 3.75
C LYS A 162 7.01 -30.79 3.69
N ASP A 163 7.63 -31.57 4.58
CA ASP A 163 9.06 -31.89 4.46
C ASP A 163 9.31 -32.98 3.41
N ALA A 164 10.57 -33.38 3.25
CA ALA A 164 10.99 -34.40 2.28
C ALA A 164 10.34 -35.77 2.53
N GLU A 165 9.98 -36.07 3.77
CA GLU A 165 9.27 -37.29 4.17
C GLU A 165 7.74 -37.15 4.09
N GLY A 166 7.23 -36.02 3.61
CA GLY A 166 5.81 -35.75 3.44
C GLY A 166 5.07 -35.37 4.73
N ARG A 167 5.79 -35.12 5.83
CA ARG A 167 5.21 -34.74 7.13
C ARG A 167 4.85 -33.25 7.14
N LYS A 168 3.76 -32.93 7.82
CA LYS A 168 3.30 -31.54 7.97
C LYS A 168 4.21 -30.78 8.94
N ILE A 169 4.87 -29.74 8.45
CA ILE A 169 5.72 -28.83 9.22
C ILE A 169 5.25 -27.38 9.07
N ARG A 170 5.74 -26.50 9.95
CA ARG A 170 5.41 -25.07 9.92
C ARG A 170 5.83 -24.44 8.58
N GLY A 171 4.97 -23.55 8.09
CA GLY A 171 5.14 -22.83 6.84
C GLY A 171 5.93 -21.52 6.96
N LEU A 172 5.95 -20.76 5.87
CA LEU A 172 6.77 -19.56 5.69
C LEU A 172 6.57 -18.50 6.77
N ASN A 173 5.35 -18.32 7.29
CA ASN A 173 5.07 -17.32 8.34
C ASN A 173 5.93 -17.53 9.60
N TYR A 174 6.29 -18.78 9.89
CA TYR A 174 7.07 -19.15 11.06
C TYR A 174 8.59 -19.07 10.83
N ASP A 175 9.02 -18.97 9.56
CA ASP A 175 10.41 -18.77 9.19
C ASP A 175 10.82 -17.29 9.28
N LEU A 176 9.85 -16.36 9.30
CA LEU A 176 10.10 -14.92 9.41
C LEU A 176 10.52 -14.53 10.83
N GLY A 177 11.69 -13.89 10.93
CA GLY A 177 12.15 -13.20 12.12
C GLY A 177 11.40 -11.89 12.37
N ASP A 178 11.75 -11.24 13.47
CA ASP A 178 11.18 -9.93 13.81
C ASP A 178 11.60 -8.90 12.75
N HIS A 179 10.60 -8.27 12.12
CA HIS A 179 10.75 -7.29 11.04
C HIS A 179 11.31 -7.80 9.71
N ASP A 180 11.47 -9.12 9.54
CA ASP A 180 11.71 -9.70 8.22
C ASP A 180 10.51 -9.49 7.31
N VAL A 181 10.76 -9.36 6.01
CA VAL A 181 9.74 -9.14 5.00
C VAL A 181 9.77 -10.27 3.99
N LEU A 182 8.67 -11.03 3.91
CA LEU A 182 8.42 -11.93 2.80
C LEU A 182 7.99 -11.12 1.57
N VAL A 183 8.70 -11.28 0.46
CA VAL A 183 8.32 -10.74 -0.85
C VAL A 183 7.79 -11.90 -1.68
N TRP A 184 6.55 -11.79 -2.14
CA TRP A 184 5.88 -12.78 -3.00
C TRP A 184 5.53 -12.16 -4.35
N ASP A 185 5.93 -12.79 -5.46
CA ASP A 185 5.69 -12.30 -6.82
C ASP A 185 4.61 -13.08 -7.60
N GLY A 186 3.88 -13.97 -6.92
CA GLY A 186 2.91 -14.87 -7.53
C GLY A 186 3.49 -16.20 -8.03
N ARG A 187 4.82 -16.34 -8.10
CA ARG A 187 5.51 -17.56 -8.56
C ARG A 187 6.53 -18.08 -7.56
N GLY A 188 7.21 -17.18 -6.86
CA GLY A 188 8.24 -17.48 -5.87
C GLY A 188 8.27 -16.44 -4.76
N TYR A 189 9.04 -16.74 -3.72
CA TYR A 189 9.24 -15.83 -2.61
C TYR A 189 10.72 -15.60 -2.31
N ASP A 190 10.99 -14.41 -1.78
CA ASP A 190 12.26 -14.05 -1.15
C ASP A 190 11.98 -13.54 0.28
N ILE A 191 12.95 -13.71 1.19
CA ILE A 191 12.90 -13.11 2.52
C ILE A 191 13.96 -12.02 2.59
N ILE A 192 13.51 -10.77 2.76
CA ILE A 192 14.38 -9.63 3.05
C ILE A 192 14.58 -9.58 4.56
N PRO A 193 15.80 -9.80 5.07
CA PRO A 193 16.05 -9.75 6.50
C PRO A 193 15.93 -8.31 7.01
N ALA A 194 15.47 -8.14 8.25
CA ALA A 194 15.31 -6.84 8.89
C ALA A 194 16.59 -5.97 8.82
N ALA A 195 17.76 -6.61 8.99
CA ALA A 195 19.06 -5.96 8.93
C ALA A 195 19.39 -5.32 7.56
N ALA A 196 18.72 -5.75 6.47
CA ALA A 196 18.88 -5.16 5.15
C ALA A 196 18.02 -3.90 4.95
N VAL A 197 17.05 -3.65 5.84
CA VAL A 197 16.12 -2.52 5.72
C VAL A 197 16.76 -1.25 6.30
N THR A 198 17.16 -0.32 5.44
CA THR A 198 17.72 0.97 5.87
C THR A 198 16.65 2.05 5.94
N ARG A 199 16.41 2.58 7.14
CA ARG A 199 15.50 3.71 7.34
C ARG A 199 16.21 5.05 7.11
N LYS A 200 15.65 5.90 6.23
CA LYS A 200 16.22 7.22 5.89
C LYS A 200 15.71 8.36 6.77
N THR A 201 14.45 8.30 7.20
CA THR A 201 13.82 9.33 8.03
C THR A 201 13.69 8.86 9.48
N LYS A 202 13.65 9.77 10.45
CA LYS A 202 13.44 9.35 11.85
C LYS A 202 12.07 8.69 12.02
N HIS A 203 12.00 7.66 12.87
CA HIS A 203 10.71 7.19 13.37
C HIS A 203 10.04 8.30 14.17
N ARG A 204 8.73 8.50 13.99
CA ARG A 204 7.97 9.49 14.76
C ARG A 204 6.75 8.88 15.46
N GLY A 205 6.72 7.56 15.61
CA GLY A 205 5.56 6.78 16.08
C GLY A 205 5.20 5.71 15.08
#